data_AF-A0AAJ3NCQ5-F1
#
_entry.id   AF-A0AAJ3NCQ5-F1
#
_cell.length_a   1.000
_cell.length_b   1.000
_cell.length_c   1.000
_cell.angle_alpha   90.00
_cell.angle_beta   90.00
_cell.angle_gamma   90.00
#
_symmetry.space_group_name_H-M   'P 1'
#
loop_
_entity.id
_entity.type
_entity.pdbx_description
1 polymer ?
#
loop_
_entity_poly.entity_id
_entity_poly.type
_entity_poly.pdbx_seq_one_letter_code
_entity_poly.pdbx_strand_id
1 'polypeptide(L)'
;MENEIILRKLDRIEKHICGLKSILNVEELAEYTGFKKSYIYKLVHEKIIPYSKPNGKVLFFERKVIDEWLLNNPSKSKEEIQREAIEFAFKSKKV
;
A
#
# COMPACT_ATOMS: atom_id res chain seq x y z
N MET A 1 33.26 -1.54 12.84
CA MET A 1 32.43 -2.73 13.15
C MET A 1 31.29 -2.44 14.12
N GLU A 2 31.50 -2.20 15.41
CA GLU A 2 30.37 -2.04 16.36
C GLU A 2 29.50 -0.81 16.05
N ASN A 3 30.12 0.33 15.77
CA ASN A 3 29.40 1.55 15.37
C ASN A 3 28.63 1.37 14.05
N GLU A 4 29.15 0.59 13.10
CA GLU A 4 28.45 0.31 11.84
C GLU A 4 27.22 -0.57 12.06
N ILE A 5 27.31 -1.53 12.98
CA ILE A 5 26.16 -2.36 13.38
C ILE A 5 25.10 -1.49 14.04
N ILE A 6 25.50 -0.55 14.91
CA ILE A 6 24.58 0.39 15.56
C ILE A 6 23.88 1.27 14.52
N LEU A 7 24.63 1.88 13.59
CA LEU A 7 24.05 2.73 12.54
C LEU A 7 23.05 1.97 11.66
N ARG A 8 23.34 0.72 11.30
CA ARG A 8 22.40 -0.12 10.53
C ARG A 8 21.13 -0.45 11.32
N LYS A 9 21.23 -0.62 12.63
CA LYS A 9 20.05 -0.83 13.50
C LYS A 9 19.22 0.45 13.61
N LEU A 10 19.86 1.61 13.73
CA LEU A 10 19.18 2.91 13.78
C LEU A 10 18.42 3.18 12.47
N ASP A 11 19.04 2.96 11.31
CA ASP A 11 18.38 3.10 9.99
C ASP A 11 17.14 2.21 9.87
N ARG A 12 17.21 0.96 10.34
CA ARG A 12 16.04 0.06 10.39
C ARG A 12 14.92 0.59 11.28
N ILE A 13 15.27 1.12 12.45
CA ILE A 13 14.28 1.67 13.40
C ILE A 13 13.61 2.91 12.80
N GLU A 14 14.38 3.81 12.18
CA GLU A 14 13.85 5.02 11.56
C GLU A 14 12.84 4.70 10.44
N LYS A 15 13.15 3.70 9.59
CA LYS A 15 12.24 3.19 8.56
C LYS A 15 10.94 2.66 9.14
N HIS A 16 11.00 1.90 10.24
CA HIS A 16 9.80 1.40 10.90
C HIS A 16 8.96 2.51 11.54
N ILE A 17 9.58 3.54 12.11
CA ILE A 17 8.88 4.70 12.67
C ILE A 17 8.15 5.48 11.58
N CYS A 18 8.73 5.60 10.38
CA CYS A 18 8.08 6.24 9.24
C CYS A 18 6.71 5.62 8.92
N GLY A 19 6.61 4.28 8.96
CA GLY A 19 5.37 3.55 8.73
C GLY A 19 4.26 3.77 9.78
N LEU A 20 4.57 4.40 10.92
CA LEU A 20 3.59 4.73 11.95
C LEU A 20 2.83 6.04 11.67
N LYS A 21 3.35 6.90 10.79
CA LYS A 21 2.70 8.17 10.44
C LYS A 21 1.32 7.92 9.82
N SER A 22 0.36 8.79 10.15
CA SER A 22 -0.98 8.77 9.55
C SER A 22 -1.00 9.38 8.15
N ILE A 23 -0.11 10.35 7.90
CA ILE A 23 0.00 11.07 6.63
C ILE A 23 1.45 10.99 6.17
N LEU A 24 1.63 10.64 4.89
CA LEU A 24 2.92 10.48 4.24
C LEU A 24 3.10 11.52 3.15
N ASN A 25 4.32 11.99 2.95
CA ASN A 25 4.74 12.67 1.73
C ASN A 25 5.24 11.66 0.66
N VAL A 26 5.69 12.13 -0.50
CA VAL A 26 6.14 11.25 -1.60
C VAL A 26 7.35 10.38 -1.22
N GLU A 27 8.28 10.89 -0.43
CA GLU A 27 9.48 10.16 -0.01
C GLU A 27 9.13 9.08 1.00
N GLU A 28 8.29 9.43 1.97
CA GLU A 28 7.80 8.52 3.00
C GLU A 28 6.91 7.42 2.38
N LEU A 29 6.08 7.76 1.40
CA LEU A 29 5.28 6.79 0.67
C LEU A 29 6.16 5.85 -0.16
N ALA A 30 7.25 6.34 -0.74
CA ALA A 30 8.20 5.52 -1.48
C ALA A 30 8.89 4.51 -0.55
N GLU A 31 9.31 4.94 0.64
CA GLU A 31 9.89 4.06 1.65
C GLU A 31 8.84 3.05 2.17
N TYR A 32 7.61 3.52 2.41
CA TYR A 32 6.52 2.70 2.94
C TYR A 32 6.06 1.59 1.98
N THR A 33 5.84 1.94 0.71
CA THR A 33 5.32 1.01 -0.32
C THR A 33 6.41 0.26 -1.07
N GLY A 34 7.66 0.72 -0.97
CA GLY A 34 8.78 0.23 -1.79
C GLY A 34 8.74 0.70 -3.25
N PHE A 35 7.78 1.55 -3.63
CA PHE A 35 7.69 2.09 -4.98
C PHE A 35 8.75 3.16 -5.24
N LYS A 36 9.22 3.24 -6.48
CA LYS A 36 10.07 4.37 -6.91
C LYS A 36 9.26 5.66 -6.89
N LYS A 37 9.86 6.78 -6.45
CA LYS A 37 9.21 8.11 -6.46
C LYS A 37 8.63 8.46 -7.84
N SER A 38 9.35 8.15 -8.92
CA SER A 38 8.87 8.38 -10.29
C SER A 38 7.58 7.62 -10.62
N TYR A 39 7.42 6.41 -10.07
CA TYR A 39 6.20 5.63 -10.23
C TYR A 39 5.04 6.24 -9.43
N ILE A 40 5.29 6.70 -8.21
CA ILE A 40 4.29 7.44 -7.42
C ILE A 40 3.82 8.70 -8.18
N TYR A 41 4.74 9.49 -8.73
CA TYR A 41 4.38 10.66 -9.54
C TYR A 41 3.57 10.28 -10.79
N LYS A 42 3.91 9.16 -11.45
CA LYS A 42 3.12 8.63 -12.57
C LYS A 42 1.69 8.30 -12.13
N LEU A 43 1.52 7.55 -11.03
CA LEU A 43 0.20 7.20 -10.50
C LEU A 43 -0.62 8.43 -10.12
N VAL A 44 0.01 9.46 -9.54
CA VAL A 44 -0.63 10.74 -9.21
C VAL A 44 -1.07 11.49 -10.46
N HIS A 45 -0.21 11.56 -11.47
CA HIS A 45 -0.50 12.19 -12.76
C HIS A 45 -1.67 11.49 -13.47
N GLU A 46 -1.69 10.15 -13.44
CA GLU A 46 -2.77 9.33 -14.00
C GLU A 46 -4.02 9.28 -13.10
N LYS A 47 -4.00 9.94 -11.93
CA LYS A 47 -5.07 9.95 -10.91
C LYS A 47 -5.50 8.54 -10.45
N ILE A 48 -4.55 7.61 -10.42
CA ILE A 48 -4.79 6.21 -10.03
C ILE A 48 -4.65 6.02 -8.52
N ILE A 49 -3.65 6.64 -7.90
CA ILE A 49 -3.43 6.57 -6.45
C ILE A 49 -4.19 7.70 -5.73
N PRO A 50 -4.83 7.46 -4.57
CA PRO A 50 -5.47 8.50 -3.78
C PRO A 50 -4.44 9.48 -3.20
N TYR A 51 -4.68 10.79 -3.32
CA TYR A 51 -3.80 11.82 -2.75
C TYR A 51 -4.56 13.11 -2.42
N SER A 52 -3.96 13.92 -1.55
CA SER A 52 -4.39 15.30 -1.26
C SER A 52 -3.33 16.30 -1.71
N LYS A 53 -3.77 17.46 -2.23
CA LYS A 53 -2.88 18.55 -2.69
C LYS A 53 -3.45 19.93 -2.31
N PRO A 54 -3.65 20.23 -1.01
CA PRO A 54 -4.44 21.38 -0.55
C PRO A 54 -3.95 22.73 -1.07
N ASN A 55 -2.64 22.91 -1.20
CA ASN A 55 -2.02 24.15 -1.69
C ASN A 55 -1.44 24.03 -3.11
N GLY A 56 -1.81 22.99 -3.86
CA GLY A 56 -1.38 22.81 -5.25
C GLY A 56 0.11 22.49 -5.47
N LYS A 57 0.95 22.47 -4.42
CA LYS A 57 2.41 22.23 -4.52
C LYS A 57 2.85 20.86 -4.01
N VAL A 58 2.46 20.51 -2.78
CA VAL A 58 2.92 19.29 -2.10
C VAL A 58 1.82 18.23 -2.10
N LEU A 59 2.22 16.98 -2.31
CA LEU A 59 1.35 15.81 -2.28
C LEU A 59 1.39 15.16 -0.90
N PHE A 60 0.22 14.82 -0.39
CA PHE A 60 0.03 14.11 0.87
C PHE A 60 -0.82 12.88 0.67
N PHE A 61 -0.52 11.82 1.39
CA PHE A 61 -1.16 10.52 1.28
C PHE A 61 -1.59 10.06 2.67
N GLU A 62 -2.89 9.83 2.87
CA GLU A 62 -3.36 9.23 4.12
C GLU A 62 -3.05 7.73 4.09
N ARG A 63 -2.26 7.26 5.06
CA ARG A 63 -1.73 5.90 5.06
C ARG A 63 -2.84 4.85 5.01
N LYS A 64 -3.91 5.01 5.79
CA LYS A 64 -5.04 4.05 5.81
C LYS A 64 -5.71 3.91 4.44
N VAL A 65 -5.93 5.03 3.75
CA VAL A 65 -6.52 5.04 2.41
C VAL A 65 -5.58 4.37 1.40
N ILE A 66 -4.27 4.57 1.54
CA ILE A 66 -3.27 3.86 0.73
C ILE A 66 -3.28 2.36 1.02
N ASP A 67 -3.37 1.95 2.29
CA ASP A 67 -3.40 0.54 2.68
C ASP A 67 -4.60 -0.17 2.03
N GLU A 68 -5.78 0.45 2.07
CA GLU A 68 -6.99 -0.05 1.40
C GLU A 68 -6.82 -0.08 -0.12
N TRP A 69 -6.24 0.97 -0.70
CA TRP A 69 -6.00 1.05 -2.14
C TRP A 69 -5.02 -0.01 -2.64
N LEU A 70 -3.95 -0.29 -1.89
CA LEU A 70 -2.96 -1.33 -2.23
C LEU A 70 -3.56 -2.74 -2.24
N LEU A 71 -4.58 -2.97 -1.41
CA LEU A 71 -5.30 -4.24 -1.32
C LEU A 71 -6.56 -4.28 -2.20
N ASN A 72 -6.80 -3.25 -2.99
CA ASN A 72 -7.93 -3.22 -3.91
C ASN A 72 -7.71 -4.24 -5.04
N ASN A 73 -8.76 -4.97 -5.39
CA ASN A 73 -8.74 -6.11 -6.32
C ASN A 73 -7.85 -7.30 -5.86
N PRO A 74 -8.17 -7.92 -4.70
CA PRO A 74 -7.45 -9.10 -4.24
C PRO A 74 -7.63 -10.27 -5.22
N SER A 75 -6.54 -11.00 -5.47
CA SER A 75 -6.60 -12.25 -6.23
C SER A 75 -7.04 -13.38 -5.30
N LYS A 76 -8.12 -14.06 -5.67
CA LYS A 76 -8.63 -15.20 -4.90
C LYS A 76 -7.69 -16.40 -4.99
N SER A 77 -7.58 -17.14 -3.90
CA SER A 77 -6.88 -18.42 -3.87
C SER A 77 -7.66 -19.48 -4.66
N LYS A 78 -6.98 -20.57 -5.03
CA LYS A 78 -7.64 -21.69 -5.74
C LYS A 78 -8.75 -22.29 -4.89
N GLU A 79 -8.55 -22.36 -3.59
CA GLU A 79 -9.49 -22.90 -2.61
C GLU A 79 -10.72 -21.99 -2.47
N GLU A 80 -10.54 -20.68 -2.47
CA GLU A 80 -11.63 -19.70 -2.46
C GLU A 80 -12.47 -19.80 -3.74
N ILE A 81 -11.82 -19.88 -4.90
CA ILE A 81 -12.49 -20.06 -6.19
C ILE A 81 -13.28 -21.37 -6.22
N GLN A 82 -12.69 -22.48 -5.74
CA GLN A 82 -13.37 -23.78 -5.67
C GLN A 82 -14.57 -23.73 -4.72
N ARG A 83 -14.45 -23.09 -3.57
CA ARG A 83 -15.55 -22.94 -2.61
C ARG A 83 -16.71 -22.16 -3.23
N GLU A 84 -16.44 -21.05 -3.90
CA GLU A 84 -17.47 -20.27 -4.59
C GLU A 84 -18.16 -21.05 -5.70
N ALA A 85 -17.39 -21.81 -6.50
CA ALA A 85 -17.96 -22.68 -7.53
C ALA A 85 -18.89 -23.74 -6.94
N ILE A 86 -18.49 -24.35 -5.81
CA ILE A 86 -19.30 -25.32 -5.08
C ILE A 86 -20.58 -24.67 -4.53
N GLU A 87 -20.47 -23.52 -3.86
CA GLU A 87 -21.62 -22.77 -3.33
C GLU A 87 -22.61 -22.36 -4.43
N PHE A 88 -22.09 -21.90 -5.57
CA PHE A 88 -22.90 -21.55 -6.73
C PHE A 88 -23.67 -22.77 -7.26
N ALA A 89 -23.02 -23.92 -7.41
CA ALA A 89 -23.64 -25.17 -7.85
C ALA A 89 -24.73 -25.67 -6.88
N PHE A 90 -24.56 -25.44 -5.57
CA PHE A 90 -25.59 -25.75 -4.57
C PHE A 90 -26.78 -24.79 -4.65
N LYS A 91 -26.55 -23.49 -4.88
CA LYS A 91 -27.63 -22.51 -5.09
C LYS A 91 -28.46 -22.81 -6.35
N SER A 92 -27.82 -23.19 -7.45
CA SER A 92 -28.52 -23.50 -8.71
C SER A 92 -29.35 -24.79 -8.66
N LYS A 93 -29.10 -25.70 -7.70
CA LYS A 93 -29.89 -26.93 -7.50
C LYS A 93 -31.11 -26.76 -6.58
N LYS A 94 -31.28 -25.57 -5.98
CA LYS A 94 -32.36 -25.28 -5.02
C LYS A 94 -33.53 -24.50 -5.66
N VAL A 95 -33.47 -24.31 -6.98
CA VAL A 95 -34.52 -23.78 -7.87
C VAL A 95 -34.98 -24.95 -8.75
#